data_AF-A0A3N4V6B5-F1
#
_entry.id   AF-A0A3N4V6B5-F1
#
_cell.length_a   1.000
_cell.length_b   1.000
_cell.length_c   1.000
_cell.angle_alpha   90.00
_cell.angle_beta   90.00
_cell.angle_gamma   90.00
#
_symmetry.space_group_name_H-M   'P 1'
#
loop_
_entity.id
_entity.type
_entity.pdbx_description
1 polymer ?
#
loop_
_entity_poly.entity_id
_entity_poly.type
_entity_poly.pdbx_seq_one_letter_code
_entity_poly.pdbx_strand_id
1 'polypeptide(L)' 'MTRAVLEASIISTRLSLLAQLDSSAGVSFMNRAELRLRIFGVVDALDRGVITADKARELFARVQGDISTLIAADQR' A
#
# COMPACT_ATOMS: atom_id res chain seq x y z
N MET A 1 -3.97 -7.38 -25.57
CA MET A 1 -3.78 -7.29 -24.11
C MET A 1 -4.62 -6.12 -23.62
N THR A 2 -5.67 -6.39 -22.86
CA THR A 2 -6.47 -5.34 -22.22
C THR A 2 -5.64 -4.68 -21.14
N ARG A 3 -5.45 -3.35 -21.26
CA ARG A 3 -4.83 -2.52 -20.22
C ARG A 3 -5.49 -2.85 -18.88
N ALA A 4 -4.70 -3.22 -17.87
CA ALA A 4 -5.23 -3.45 -16.53
C ALA A 4 -5.83 -2.12 -16.04
N VAL A 5 -7.15 -2.01 -16.08
CA VAL A 5 -7.84 -0.85 -15.53
C VAL A 5 -7.65 -0.93 -14.02
N LEU A 6 -7.06 0.11 -13.44
CA LEU A 6 -6.98 0.27 -11.99
C LEU A 6 -8.41 0.22 -11.43
N GLU A 7 -8.75 -0.93 -10.83
CA GLU A 7 -10.06 -1.13 -10.27
C GLU A 7 -10.31 -0.13 -9.14
N ALA A 8 -11.55 0.34 -9.00
CA ALA A 8 -11.95 1.23 -7.91
C ALA A 8 -11.61 0.65 -6.52
N SER A 9 -11.68 -0.68 -6.39
CA SER A 9 -11.28 -1.42 -5.18
C SER A 9 -9.82 -1.18 -4.81
N ILE A 10 -8.91 -1.24 -5.80
CA ILE A 10 -7.47 -1.05 -5.63
C ILE A 10 -7.14 0.40 -5.31
N ILE A 11 -7.81 1.35 -5.97
CA ILE A 11 -7.65 2.78 -5.67
C ILE A 11 -8.10 3.06 -4.23
N SER A 12 -9.24 2.53 -3.81
CA SER A 12 -9.75 2.67 -2.44
C SER A 12 -8.78 2.09 -1.41
N THR A 13 -8.30 0.86 -1.62
CA THR A 13 -7.31 0.23 -0.74
C THR A 13 -6.04 1.07 -0.64
N ARG A 14 -5.49 1.54 -1.76
CA ARG A 14 -4.30 2.41 -1.79
C ARG A 14 -4.52 3.67 -0.93
N LEU A 15 -5.65 4.35 -1.11
CA LEU A 15 -5.96 5.58 -0.36
C LEU A 15 -6.10 5.30 1.14
N SER A 16 -6.78 4.21 1.51
CA SER A 16 -6.92 3.80 2.92
C SER A 16 -5.57 3.53 3.58
N LEU A 17 -4.66 2.82 2.90
CA LEU A 17 -3.32 2.55 3.43
C LEU A 17 -2.50 3.83 3.60
N LEU A 18 -2.55 4.73 2.62
CA LEU A 18 -1.88 6.03 2.71
C LEU A 18 -2.45 6.86 3.85
N ALA A 19 -3.77 6.92 4.01
CA ALA A 19 -4.40 7.66 5.09
C ALA A 19 -4.03 7.10 6.47
N GLN A 20 -4.05 5.78 6.64
CA GLN A 20 -3.67 5.12 7.90
C GLN A 20 -2.20 5.42 8.24
N LEU A 21 -1.30 5.25 7.27
CA LEU A 21 0.11 5.55 7.44
C LEU A 21 0.34 7.04 7.75
N ASP A 22 -0.37 7.92 7.06
CA ASP A 22 -0.19 9.37 7.16
C ASP A 22 -0.68 9.93 8.51
N SER A 23 -1.73 9.34 9.05
CA SER A 23 -2.33 9.72 10.34
C SER A 23 -1.56 9.20 11.56
N SER A 24 -0.55 8.34 11.36
CA SER A 24 0.17 7.69 12.46
C SER A 24 1.38 8.50 12.90
N ALA A 25 1.28 9.21 14.03
CA ALA A 25 2.26 10.23 14.42
C ALA A 25 3.66 9.69 14.74
N GLY A 26 3.80 8.55 15.43
CA GLY A 26 5.13 8.04 15.80
C GLY A 26 5.75 7.06 14.80
N VAL A 27 5.09 6.84 13.65
CA VAL A 27 5.76 6.21 12.50
C VAL A 27 6.83 7.15 11.95
N SER A 28 8.09 6.70 12.08
CA SER A 28 9.27 7.43 11.60
C SER A 28 9.16 7.82 10.13
N PHE A 29 9.84 8.91 9.76
CA PHE A 29 9.89 9.38 8.39
C PHE A 29 10.40 8.30 7.42
N MET A 30 11.45 7.56 7.79
CA MET A 30 12.05 6.54 6.92
C MET A 30 11.09 5.38 6.67
N ASN A 31 10.44 4.87 7.71
CA ASN A 31 9.46 3.79 7.57
C ASN A 31 8.27 4.23 6.72
N ARG A 32 7.83 5.49 6.89
CA ARG A 32 6.78 6.09 6.07
C ARG A 32 7.16 6.18 4.60
N ALA A 33 8.38 6.67 4.32
CA ALA A 33 8.89 6.77 2.96
C ALA A 33 8.96 5.39 2.29
N GLU A 34 9.47 4.39 2.99
CA GLU A 34 9.54 3.01 2.49
C GLU A 34 8.15 2.45 2.17
N LEU A 35 7.20 2.53 3.10
CA LEU A 35 5.85 2.00 2.91
C LEU A 35 5.10 2.72 1.78
N ARG A 36 5.27 4.05 1.65
CA ARG A 36 4.73 4.80 0.51
C ARG A 36 5.30 4.30 -0.81
N LEU A 37 6.62 4.13 -0.90
CA LEU A 37 7.27 3.62 -2.12
C LEU A 37 6.75 2.23 -2.49
N ARG A 38 6.53 1.36 -1.50
CA ARG A 38 5.93 0.03 -1.71
C ARG A 38 4.50 0.13 -2.23
N ILE A 39 3.65 0.98 -1.64
CA ILE A 39 2.27 1.24 -2.11
C ILE A 39 2.29 1.72 -3.56
N PHE A 40 3.15 2.69 -3.89
CA PHE A 40 3.28 3.20 -5.26
C PHE A 40 3.80 2.13 -6.23
N GLY A 41 4.77 1.33 -5.82
CA GLY A 41 5.33 0.26 -6.63
C GLY A 41 4.30 -0.81 -7.02
N VAL A 42 3.36 -1.14 -6.11
CA VAL A 42 2.25 -2.06 -6.44
C VAL A 42 1.35 -1.46 -7.52
N VAL A 43 1.01 -0.17 -7.40
CA VAL A 43 0.14 0.53 -8.37
C VAL A 43 0.82 0.64 -9.74
N ASP A 44 2.10 1.02 -9.77
CA ASP A 44 2.87 1.14 -11.02
C ASP A 44 3.02 -0.22 -11.71
N ALA A 45 3.34 -1.29 -10.96
CA ALA A 45 3.43 -2.64 -11.51
C ALA A 45 2.09 -3.12 -12.07
N LEU A 46 0.98 -2.78 -11.42
CA LEU A 46 -0.36 -3.12 -11.91
C LEU A 46 -0.71 -2.33 -13.19
N ASP A 47 -0.50 -1.02 -13.21
CA ASP A 47 -0.81 -0.16 -14.37
C ASP A 47 0.02 -0.56 -15.61
N ARG A 48 1.27 -1.01 -15.40
CA ARG A 48 2.13 -1.59 -16.44
C ARG A 48 1.77 -3.02 -16.84
N GLY A 49 0.82 -3.66 -16.16
CA GLY A 49 0.45 -5.06 -16.39
C GLY A 49 1.51 -6.09 -16.00
N VAL A 50 2.49 -5.70 -15.17
CA VAL A 50 3.53 -6.60 -14.63
C VAL A 50 2.94 -7.57 -13.61
N ILE A 51 1.91 -7.14 -12.88
CA ILE A 51 1.15 -7.96 -11.93
C ILE A 51 -0.34 -7.91 -12.21
N THR A 52 -1.07 -8.93 -11.74
CA THR A 52 -2.53 -8.98 -11.81
C THR A 52 -3.18 -8.20 -10.67
N ALA A 53 -4.48 -7.91 -10.79
CA ALA A 53 -5.27 -7.31 -9.73
C ALA A 53 -5.25 -8.16 -8.44
N ASP A 54 -5.36 -9.48 -8.55
CA ASP A 54 -5.26 -10.39 -7.39
C ASP A 54 -3.91 -10.26 -6.70
N LYS A 55 -2.83 -10.20 -7.48
CA LYS A 55 -1.50 -10.04 -6.91
C LYS A 55 -1.33 -8.68 -6.23
N ALA A 56 -1.90 -7.62 -6.79
CA ALA A 56 -1.92 -6.31 -6.16
C ALA A 56 -2.66 -6.35 -4.81
N ARG A 57 -3.82 -7.03 -4.73
CA ARG A 57 -4.58 -7.21 -3.48
C ARG A 57 -3.76 -7.95 -2.41
N GLU A 58 -3.07 -9.03 -2.78
CA GLU A 58 -2.17 -9.74 -1.86
C GLU A 58 -1.05 -8.84 -1.33
N LEU A 59 -0.42 -8.06 -2.22
CA LEU A 59 0.68 -7.16 -1.83
C LEU A 59 0.17 -6.03 -0.92
N PHE A 60 -1.00 -5.47 -1.20
CA PHE A 60 -1.61 -4.49 -0.30
C PHE A 60 -1.98 -5.07 1.06
N ALA A 61 -2.48 -6.31 1.12
CA ALA A 61 -2.76 -6.97 2.40
C ALA A 61 -1.48 -7.13 3.24
N ARG A 62 -0.34 -7.43 2.62
CA ARG A 62 0.97 -7.48 3.31
C ARG A 62 1.39 -6.10 3.80
N VAL A 63 1.28 -5.08 2.96
CA VAL A 63 1.57 -3.69 3.35
C VAL A 63 0.67 -3.24 4.50
N GLN A 64 -0.60 -3.62 4.50
CA GLN A 64 -1.53 -3.34 5.59
C GLN A 64 -1.07 -3.97 6.91
N GLY A 65 -0.62 -5.23 6.85
CA GLY A 65 -0.02 -5.92 8.00
C GLY A 65 1.18 -5.16 8.54
N ASP A 66 2.12 -4.78 7.68
CA ASP A 66 3.31 -4.04 8.07
C ASP A 66 2.97 -2.68 8.70
N ILE A 67 2.04 -1.92 8.11
CA ILE A 67 1.54 -0.65 8.67
C ILE A 67 0.98 -0.89 10.07
N SER A 68 0.13 -1.90 10.23
CA SER A 68 -0.52 -2.22 11.51
C SER A 68 0.49 -2.61 12.58
N THR A 69 1.47 -3.46 12.24
CA THR A 69 2.57 -3.85 13.13
C THR A 69 3.40 -2.64 13.55
N LEU A 70 3.73 -1.77 12.59
CA LEU A 70 4.56 -0.59 12.85
C LEU A 70 3.86 0.41 13.79
N ILE A 71 2.57 0.66 13.55
CA ILE A 71 1.75 1.54 14.40
C ILE A 71 1.61 0.94 15.80
N ALA A 72 1.39 -0.36 15.91
CA ALA A 72 1.25 -1.03 17.21
C ALA A 72 2.56 -1.03 18.01
N ALA A 73 3.71 -1.10 17.34
CA ALA A 73 5.02 -1.02 17.98
C ALA A 73 5.32 0.38 18.55
N ASP A 74 4.78 1.43 17.93
CA ASP A 74 4.93 2.82 18.36
C ASP A 74 4.08 3.16 19.60
N GLN A 75 2.99 2.44 19.84
CA GLN A 75 2.08 2.67 20.98
C GLN A 75 2.54 2.00 22.30
N ARG A 76 3.72 1.36 22.32
CA ARG A 76 4.27 0.65 23.48
C ARG A 76 5.47 1.38 24.07
#